data_AF-A0A948RBF3-F1
#
_entry.id   AF-A0A948RBF3-F1
#
_cell.length_a   1.000
_cell.length_b   1.000
_cell.length_c   1.000
_cell.angle_alpha   90.00
_cell.angle_beta   90.00
_cell.angle_gamma   90.00
#
_symmetry.space_group_name_H-M   'P 1'
#
loop_
_entity.id
_entity.type
_entity.pdbx_description
1 polymer ?
#
loop_
_entity_poly.entity_id
_entity_poly.type
_entity_poly.pdbx_seq_one_letter_code
_entity_poly.pdbx_strand_id
1 'polypeptide(L)' 'QCQFLVGSNRAEKRVEHARLLLGEAGMAPDRLTMMRRQGLSAGDIMAVAEETAAVISPLGQNPMKSH' A
#
# COMPACT_ATOMS: atom_id res chain seq x y z
N GLN A 1 8.37 -14.73 4.35
CA GLN A 1 9.24 -14.93 5.51
C GLN A 1 10.34 -13.89 5.36
N CYS A 2 10.47 -12.97 6.32
CA CYS A 2 11.49 -11.93 6.22
C CYS A 2 12.86 -12.58 6.40
N GLN A 3 13.78 -12.33 5.47
CA GLN A 3 15.16 -12.83 5.57
C GLN A 3 15.87 -12.33 6.83
N PHE A 4 15.43 -11.17 7.36
CA PHE A 4 15.98 -10.52 8.55
C PHE A 4 15.05 -10.61 9.78
N LEU A 5 14.20 -11.66 9.83
CA LEU A 5 13.32 -12.08 10.93
C LEU A 5 12.18 -11.11 11.33
N VAL A 6 12.39 -9.80 11.40
CA VAL A 6 11.38 -8.84 11.95
C VAL A 6 11.10 -7.62 11.07
N GLY A 7 11.85 -7.41 9.98
CA GLY A 7 11.75 -6.22 9.15
C GLY A 7 10.36 -6.00 8.55
N SER A 8 9.74 -7.07 8.04
CA SER A 8 8.38 -7.01 7.48
C SER A 8 7.32 -6.64 8.53
N ASN A 9 7.48 -7.09 9.78
CA ASN A 9 6.51 -6.79 10.84
C ASN A 9 6.58 -5.32 11.26
N ARG A 10 7.79 -4.76 11.35
CA ARG A 10 7.96 -3.33 11.62
C ARG A 10 7.45 -2.47 10.46
N ALA A 11 7.65 -2.91 9.22
CA ALA A 11 7.13 -2.22 8.04
C ALA A 11 5.60 -2.18 8.04
N GLU A 12 4.96 -3.31 8.34
CA GLU A 12 3.50 -3.40 8.46
C GLU A 12 2.95 -2.45 9.51
N LYS A 13 3.57 -2.38 10.70
CA LYS A 13 3.19 -1.41 11.73
C LYS A 13 3.34 0.05 11.30
N ARG A 14 4.38 0.37 10.52
CA ARG A 14 4.53 1.73 9.96
C ARG A 14 3.45 2.04 8.93
N VAL A 15 3.06 1.06 8.11
CA VAL A 15 1.98 1.23 7.12
C VAL A 15 0.64 1.41 7.82
N GLU A 16 0.33 0.62 8.84
CA GLU A 16 -0.87 0.78 9.67
C GLU A 16 -0.95 2.20 10.25
N HIS A 17 0.15 2.69 10.85
CA HIS A 17 0.18 4.03 11.42
C HIS A 17 0.04 5.12 10.35
N ALA A 18 0.73 5.00 9.22
CA ALA A 18 0.62 5.97 8.12
C ALA A 18 -0.80 6.04 7.52
N ARG A 19 -1.53 4.92 7.47
CA ARG A 19 -2.95 4.91 7.05
C ARG A 19 -3.86 5.72 7.99
N LEU A 20 -3.58 5.71 9.30
CA LEU A 20 -4.29 6.56 10.26
C LEU A 20 -4.01 8.04 9.97
N LEU A 21 -2.75 8.40 9.80
CA LEU A 21 -2.34 9.78 9.48
C LEU A 21 -2.97 10.29 8.17
N LEU A 22 -3.08 9.43 7.14
CA LEU A 22 -3.79 9.78 5.90
C LEU A 22 -5.27 10.11 6.18
N GLY A 23 -5.94 9.31 6.99
CA GLY A 23 -7.34 9.56 7.39
C GLY A 23 -7.50 10.86 8.16
N GLU A 24 -6.62 11.13 9.12
CA GLU A 24 -6.58 12.40 9.89
C GLU A 24 -6.37 13.61 8.98
N ALA A 25 -5.59 13.47 7.91
CA ALA A 25 -5.36 14.50 6.91
C ALA A 25 -6.50 14.61 5.86
N GLY A 26 -7.63 13.92 6.04
CA GLY A 26 -8.76 13.95 5.11
C GLY A 26 -8.52 13.19 3.80
N MET A 27 -7.53 12.31 3.77
CA MET A 27 -7.21 11.47 2.62
C MET A 27 -7.70 10.03 2.84
N ALA A 28 -8.10 9.38 1.75
CA ALA A 28 -8.47 7.96 1.78
C ALA A 28 -7.27 7.09 2.22
N PRO A 29 -7.38 6.32 3.33
CA PRO A 29 -6.30 5.45 3.81
C PRO A 29 -5.88 4.36 2.82
N ASP A 30 -6.77 4.01 1.88
CA ASP A 30 -6.54 2.96 0.88
C ASP A 30 -5.56 3.38 -0.23
N ARG A 31 -5.11 4.64 -0.22
CA ARG A 31 -3.99 5.11 -1.05
C ARG A 31 -2.65 4.49 -0.66
N LEU A 32 -2.55 3.88 0.52
CA LEU A 32 -1.35 3.18 0.98
C LEU A 32 -1.69 1.72 1.31
N THR A 33 -1.03 0.79 0.62
CA THR A 33 -1.22 -0.65 0.79
C THR A 33 0.13 -1.33 1.03
N MET A 34 0.10 -2.48 1.71
CA MET A 34 1.25 -3.37 1.83
C MET A 34 0.76 -4.81 1.70
N MET A 35 1.43 -5.60 0.87
CA MET A 35 1.11 -7.01 0.65
C MET A 35 2.29 -7.89 1.06
N ARG A 36 2.01 -9.02 1.73
CA ARG A 36 3.00 -10.04 2.05
C ARG A 36 2.95 -11.15 1.01
N ARG A 37 3.88 -11.13 0.06
CA ARG A 37 4.03 -12.14 -0.98
C ARG A 37 5.50 -12.59 -1.08
N GLN A 38 5.74 -13.79 -1.58
CA GLN A 38 7.07 -14.35 -1.81
C GLN A 38 7.07 -15.15 -3.11
N GLY A 39 8.24 -15.25 -3.75
CA GLY A 39 8.37 -16.07 -4.97
C GLY A 39 7.50 -15.60 -6.13
N LEU A 40 7.21 -14.29 -6.20
CA LEU A 40 6.38 -13.73 -7.25
C LEU A 40 7.07 -13.85 -8.61
N SER A 41 6.36 -14.39 -9.58
CA SER A 41 6.70 -14.27 -10.99
C SER A 41 6.38 -12.86 -11.50
N ALA A 42 6.83 -12.55 -12.72
CA ALA A 42 6.44 -11.30 -13.38
C ALA A 42 4.91 -11.20 -13.56
N GLY A 43 4.24 -12.32 -13.85
CA GLY A 43 2.78 -12.37 -13.96
C GLY A 43 2.08 -12.03 -12.64
N ASP A 44 2.61 -12.53 -11.52
CA ASP A 44 2.04 -12.23 -10.19
C ASP A 44 2.24 -10.75 -9.81
N ILE A 45 3.37 -10.15 -10.21
CA ILE A 45 3.61 -8.71 -10.01
C ILE A 45 2.61 -7.88 -10.81
N MET A 46 2.33 -8.27 -12.05
CA MET A 46 1.32 -7.60 -12.88
C MET A 46 -0.07 -7.71 -12.26
N ALA A 47 -0.46 -8.89 -11.77
CA ALA A 47 -1.75 -9.07 -11.09
C ALA A 47 -1.85 -8.19 -9.83
N VAL A 48 -0.79 -8.11 -9.02
CA VAL A 48 -0.75 -7.23 -7.84
C VAL A 48 -0.90 -5.75 -8.23
N ALA A 49 -0.27 -5.33 -9.33
CA ALA A 49 -0.41 -3.96 -9.82
C ALA A 49 -1.85 -3.66 -10.27
N GLU A 50 -2.50 -4.60 -10.95
CA GLU A 50 -3.90 -4.48 -11.38
C GLU A 50 -4.87 -4.44 -10.18
N GLU A 51 -4.72 -5.35 -9.21
CA GLU A 51 -5.48 -5.36 -7.95
C GLU A 51 -5.33 -4.01 -7.22
N THR A 52 -4.10 -3.49 -7.14
CA THR A 52 -3.82 -2.21 -6.48
C THR A 52 -4.44 -1.04 -7.24
N ALA A 53 -4.37 -1.05 -8.57
CA ALA A 53 -4.97 -0.02 -9.42
C ALA A 53 -6.50 -0.01 -9.29
N ALA A 54 -7.15 -1.17 -9.19
CA ALA A 54 -8.60 -1.27 -9.02
C ALA A 54 -9.08 -0.60 -7.71
N VAL A 55 -8.29 -0.68 -6.63
CA VAL A 55 -8.60 -0.02 -5.36
C VAL A 55 -8.35 1.50 -5.43
N ILE A 56 -7.26 1.92 -6.08
CA ILE A 56 -6.84 3.33 -6.09
C ILE A 56 -7.58 4.16 -7.14
N SER A 57 -7.95 3.57 -8.28
CA SER A 57 -8.56 4.29 -9.41
C SER A 57 -9.85 5.05 -9.03
N PRO A 58 -10.78 4.48 -8.26
CA PRO A 58 -11.99 5.20 -7.81
C PRO A 58 -11.70 6.38 -6.87
N LEU A 59 -10.53 6.42 -6.21
CA LEU A 59 -10.15 7.52 -5.30
C LEU A 59 -9.77 8.79 -6.07
N GLY A 60 -9.59 8.70 -7.40
CA GLY A 60 -9.19 9.81 -8.23
C GLY A 60 -7.79 10.34 -7.92
N GLN A 61 -7.49 11.51 -8.46
CA GLN A 61 -6.19 12.16 -8.33
C GLN A 61 -5.80 12.38 -6.86
N ASN A 62 -4.50 12.36 -6.58
CA ASN A 62 -4.02 12.61 -5.22
C ASN A 62 -4.25 14.10 -4.88
N PRO A 63 -4.96 14.41 -3.78
CA PRO A 63 -5.27 15.78 -3.40
C PRO A 63 -4.03 16.65 -3.14
N MET A 64 -2.89 16.05 -2.76
CA MET A 64 -1.63 16.79 -2.54
C MET A 64 -1.05 17.40 -3.83
N LYS A 65 -1.48 16.93 -5.01
CA LYS A 65 -1.02 17.46 -6.30
C LYS A 65 -1.91 18.56 -6.88
N SER A 66 -2.97 18.95 -6.15
CA SER A 66 -3.93 19.98 -6.57
C SER A 66 -3.61 21.37 -6.00
N HIS A 67 -2.50 21.49 -5.26
CA HIS A 67 -1.96 22.73 -4.71
C HIS A 67 -0.62 23.07 -5.35
#